data_AF-A0A353PXY1-F1
#
_entry.id   AF-A0A353PXY1-F1
#
_cell.length_a   1.000
_cell.length_b   1.000
_cell.length_c   1.000
_cell.angle_alpha   90.00
_cell.angle_beta   90.00
_cell.angle_gamma   90.00
#
_symmetry.space_group_name_H-M   'P 1'
#
loop_
_entity.id
_entity.type
_entity.pdbx_description
1 polymer ?
#
loop_
_entity_poly.entity_id
_entity_poly.type
_entity_poly.pdbx_seq_one_letter_code
_entity_poly.pdbx_strand_id
1 'polypeptide(L)'
;MFNKKMIFPLLVSLFLLIIPTILIKFAIIDAYFAQIITLTAINAIMAISVNIICGFTGQLSLGQASFMAIGAYMCILLTENLGLPMGLSIILA
;
A
#
# COMPACT_ATOMS: atom_id res chain seq x y z
N MET A 1 20.41 -6.72 -15.23
CA MET A 1 20.63 -5.26 -15.28
C MET A 1 20.00 -4.59 -14.05
N PHE A 2 20.39 -5.00 -12.82
CA PHE A 2 19.86 -4.45 -11.57
C PHE A 2 20.92 -3.56 -10.91
N ASN A 3 20.66 -2.26 -10.89
CA ASN A 3 21.55 -1.25 -10.33
C ASN A 3 21.42 -1.24 -8.79
N LYS A 4 22.52 -1.10 -8.04
CA LYS A 4 22.52 -1.10 -6.56
C LYS A 4 21.53 -0.10 -5.94
N LYS A 5 21.23 1.00 -6.65
CA LYS A 5 20.27 2.03 -6.22
C LYS A 5 18.80 1.60 -6.28
N MET A 6 18.44 0.64 -7.12
CA MET A 6 17.05 0.11 -7.23
C MET A 6 16.77 -1.01 -6.21
N ILE A 7 17.82 -1.66 -5.70
CA ILE A 7 17.68 -2.74 -4.71
C ILE A 7 17.30 -2.17 -3.34
N PHE A 8 17.77 -0.97 -2.99
CA PHE A 8 17.45 -0.31 -1.73
C PHE A 8 15.95 -0.01 -1.54
N PRO A 9 15.24 0.68 -2.46
CA PRO A 9 13.80 0.92 -2.31
C PRO A 9 12.97 -0.36 -2.37
N LEU A 10 13.42 -1.37 -3.13
CA LEU A 10 12.74 -2.66 -3.22
C LEU A 10 12.81 -3.43 -1.89
N LEU A 11 13.97 -3.42 -1.23
CA LEU A 11 14.16 -3.99 0.11
C LEU A 11 13.30 -3.27 1.17
N VAL A 12 13.23 -1.93 1.12
CA VAL A 12 12.41 -1.14 2.05
C VAL A 12 10.92 -1.46 1.89
N SER A 13 10.44 -1.56 0.65
CA SER A 13 9.04 -1.94 0.36
C SER A 13 8.71 -3.35 0.88
N LEU A 14 9.62 -4.31 0.67
CA LEU A 14 9.44 -5.68 1.14
C LEU A 14 9.39 -5.74 2.68
N PHE A 15 10.26 -4.98 3.35
CA PHE A 15 10.33 -4.90 4.80
C PHE A 15 9.06 -4.30 5.43
N LEU A 16 8.51 -3.25 4.80
CA LEU A 16 7.27 -2.59 5.25
C LEU A 16 6.04 -3.52 5.18
N LEU A 17 6.08 -4.54 4.31
CA LEU A 17 5.02 -5.53 4.14
C LEU A 17 5.15 -6.70 5.13
N ILE A 18 6.39 -7.12 5.40
CA ILE A 18 6.71 -8.29 6.22
C ILE A 18 6.62 -7.98 7.72
N ILE A 19 7.01 -6.78 8.16
CA ILE A 19 6.94 -6.40 9.58
C ILE A 19 5.51 -6.50 10.16
N PRO A 20 4.49 -5.85 9.59
CA PRO A 20 3.15 -5.86 10.18
C PRO A 20 2.52 -7.26 10.14
N THR A 21 2.77 -8.07 9.11
CA THR A 21 2.27 -9.44 9.02
C THR A 21 2.88 -10.37 10.07
N ILE A 22 4.15 -10.18 10.42
CA ILE A 22 4.81 -10.89 11.52
C ILE A 22 4.28 -10.42 12.88
N LEU A 23 4.15 -9.11 13.10
CA LEU A 23 3.65 -8.56 14.38
C LEU A 23 2.21 -8.99 14.70
N ILE A 24 1.35 -9.11 13.68
CA ILE A 24 -0.02 -9.64 13.83
C ILE A 24 0.01 -11.13 14.21
N LYS A 25 0.89 -11.93 13.59
CA LYS A 25 1.03 -13.36 13.92
C LYS A 25 1.52 -13.61 15.36
N PHE A 26 2.30 -12.70 15.92
CA PHE A 26 2.76 -12.78 17.31
C PHE A 26 1.76 -12.20 18.33
N ALA A 27 0.56 -11.79 17.91
CA ALA A 27 -0.50 -11.24 18.76
C ALA A 27 -0.09 -10.02 19.61
N ILE A 28 0.98 -9.33 19.23
CA ILE A 28 1.47 -8.11 19.88
C ILE A 28 0.64 -6.89 19.44
N ILE A 29 0.10 -6.94 18.22
CA ILE A 29 -0.78 -5.92 17.65
C ILE A 29 -2.13 -6.57 17.32
N ASP A 30 -3.20 -6.00 17.86
CA ASP A 30 -4.56 -6.35 17.47
C ASP A 30 -4.81 -6.00 15.99
N ALA A 31 -5.51 -6.87 15.27
CA ALA A 31 -5.81 -6.67 13.86
C ALA A 31 -6.52 -5.33 13.59
N TYR A 32 -7.28 -4.83 14.56
CA TYR A 32 -7.92 -3.51 14.52
C TYR A 32 -6.88 -2.38 14.49
N PHE A 33 -5.91 -2.40 15.41
CA PHE A 33 -4.85 -1.38 15.44
C PHE A 33 -3.95 -1.47 14.21
N ALA A 34 -3.65 -2.69 13.74
CA ALA A 34 -2.92 -2.87 12.48
C ALA A 34 -3.66 -2.20 11.31
N GLN A 35 -4.97 -2.41 11.18
CA GLN A 35 -5.78 -1.81 10.12
C GLN A 35 -5.78 -0.27 10.21
N ILE A 36 -5.94 0.29 11.41
CA ILE A 36 -5.89 1.75 11.62
C ILE A 36 -4.54 2.32 11.20
N ILE A 37 -3.44 1.68 11.63
CA ILE A 37 -2.08 2.15 11.30
C ILE A 37 -1.85 2.08 9.79
N THR A 38 -2.26 0.99 9.14
CA THR A 38 -2.14 0.85 7.68
C THR A 38 -2.95 1.91 6.94
N LEU A 39 -4.21 2.12 7.31
CA LEU A 39 -5.06 3.14 6.69
C LEU A 39 -4.50 4.55 6.92
N THR A 40 -4.00 4.83 8.12
CA THR A 40 -3.36 6.12 8.44
C THR A 40 -2.11 6.34 7.61
N ALA A 41 -1.26 5.34 7.45
CA ALA A 41 -0.06 5.43 6.62
C ALA A 41 -0.39 5.70 5.15
N ILE A 42 -1.38 4.98 4.60
CA ILE A 42 -1.83 5.19 3.21
C ILE A 42 -2.38 6.61 3.03
N ASN A 43 -3.27 7.05 3.93
CA ASN A 43 -3.86 8.39 3.88
C ASN A 43 -2.82 9.49 4.08
N ALA A 44 -1.77 9.27 4.88
CA ALA A 44 -0.67 10.22 5.03
C ALA A 44 0.13 10.38 3.73
N ILE A 45 0.47 9.27 3.05
CA ILE A 45 1.14 9.30 1.74
C ILE A 45 0.27 10.02 0.71
N MET A 46 -1.04 9.73 0.70
CA MET A 46 -2.02 10.38 -0.16
C MET A 46 -2.10 11.89 0.10
N ALA A 47 -2.17 12.30 1.37
CA ALA A 47 -2.21 13.71 1.75
C ALA A 47 -0.96 14.45 1.28
N ILE A 48 0.23 13.85 1.43
CA ILE A 48 1.49 14.43 0.94
C ILE A 48 1.48 14.54 -0.59
N SER A 49 1.07 13.50 -1.32
CA SER A 49 0.99 13.51 -2.78
C SER A 49 0.03 14.60 -3.31
N VAL A 50 -1.16 14.71 -2.71
CA VAL A 50 -2.15 15.74 -3.06
C VAL A 50 -1.66 17.13 -2.66
N ASN A 51 -0.98 17.27 -1.51
CA ASN A 51 -0.39 18.55 -1.11
C ASN A 51 0.67 19.02 -2.11
N ILE A 52 1.46 18.11 -2.69
CA ILE A 52 2.42 18.47 -3.73
C ILE A 52 1.70 18.98 -4.99
N ILE A 53 0.69 18.25 -5.47
CA ILE A 53 0.00 18.63 -6.71
C ILE A 53 -0.85 19.88 -6.50
N CYS A 54 -1.77 19.85 -5.54
CA CYS A 54 -2.65 20.97 -5.28
C CYS A 54 -1.92 22.19 -4.71
N GLY A 55 -0.89 21.98 -3.88
CA GLY A 55 -0.13 23.07 -3.25
C GLY A 55 0.82 23.77 -4.21
N PHE A 56 1.51 23.05 -5.10
CA PHE A 56 2.45 23.68 -6.05
C PHE A 56 1.84 24.05 -7.39
N THR A 57 0.87 23.27 -7.90
CA THR A 57 0.27 23.52 -9.22
C THR A 57 -1.14 24.11 -9.16
N GLY A 58 -1.77 24.15 -7.97
CA GLY A 58 -3.11 24.70 -7.78
C GLY A 58 -4.25 23.82 -8.34
N GLN A 59 -3.94 22.63 -8.85
CA GLN A 59 -4.94 21.72 -9.42
C GLN A 59 -5.41 20.70 -8.39
N LEU A 60 -6.72 20.61 -8.18
CA LEU A 60 -7.31 19.49 -7.44
C LEU A 60 -7.17 18.23 -8.26
N SER A 61 -6.59 17.19 -7.66
CA SER A 61 -6.45 15.88 -8.29
C SER A 61 -7.28 14.85 -7.52
N LEU A 62 -8.30 14.34 -8.19
CA LEU A 62 -9.13 13.21 -7.73
C LEU A 62 -8.58 11.86 -8.20
N GLY A 63 -7.60 11.87 -9.11
CA GLY A 63 -7.09 10.66 -9.76
C GLY A 63 -6.43 9.69 -8.78
N GLN A 64 -5.76 10.19 -7.74
CA GLN A 64 -5.07 9.36 -6.75
C GLN A 64 -6.06 8.46 -5.99
N ALA A 65 -7.20 9.00 -5.59
CA ALA A 65 -8.23 8.23 -4.89
C ALA A 65 -8.82 7.15 -5.81
N SER A 66 -9.01 7.48 -7.09
CA SER A 66 -9.48 6.52 -8.10
C SER A 66 -8.48 5.38 -8.32
N PHE A 67 -7.18 5.67 -8.46
CA PHE A 67 -6.16 4.62 -8.62
C PHE A 67 -6.03 3.74 -7.36
N MET A 68 -6.08 4.34 -6.17
CA MET A 68 -6.08 3.60 -4.91
C MET A 68 -7.28 2.67 -4.80
N ALA A 69 -8.48 3.14 -5.14
CA ALA A 69 -9.71 2.35 -5.09
C ALA A 69 -9.69 1.18 -6.09
N ILE A 70 -9.25 1.43 -7.33
CA ILE A 70 -9.17 0.39 -8.38
C ILE A 70 -8.18 -0.71 -7.98
N GLY A 71 -6.98 -0.35 -7.50
CA GLY A 71 -5.97 -1.33 -7.08
C GLY A 71 -6.45 -2.19 -5.89
N ALA A 72 -7.08 -1.58 -4.89
CA ALA A 72 -7.65 -2.31 -3.76
C ALA A 72 -8.77 -3.27 -4.21
N TYR A 73 -9.66 -2.81 -5.10
CA TYR A 73 -10.75 -3.63 -5.62
C TYR A 73 -10.24 -4.82 -6.45
N MET A 74 -9.23 -4.61 -7.32
CA MET A 74 -8.59 -5.68 -8.07
C MET A 74 -7.93 -6.71 -7.14
N CYS A 75 -7.22 -6.27 -6.08
CA CYS A 75 -6.63 -7.16 -5.08
C CYS A 75 -7.68 -8.03 -4.37
N ILE A 76 -8.81 -7.44 -3.97
CA ILE A 76 -9.91 -8.18 -3.32
C ILE A 76 -10.51 -9.17 -4.30
N LEU A 77 -10.77 -8.76 -5.55
CA LEU A 77 -11.36 -9.63 -6.57
C LEU A 77 -10.47 -10.85 -6.85
N LEU A 78 -9.15 -10.67 -6.95
CA LEU A 78 -8.18 -11.75 -7.16
C LEU A 78 -8.04 -12.66 -5.93
N THR A 79 -8.12 -12.10 -4.72
CA THR A 79 -7.99 -12.87 -3.48
C THR A 79 -9.25 -13.69 -3.19
N GLU A 80 -10.44 -13.09 -3.35
CA GLU A 80 -11.73 -13.74 -3.07
C GLU A 80 -12.18 -14.71 -4.17
N ASN A 81 -12.00 -14.36 -5.46
CA ASN A 81 -12.50 -15.20 -6.56
C ASN A 81 -11.50 -16.26 -7.02
N LEU A 82 -10.19 -15.94 -7.04
CA LEU A 82 -9.16 -16.89 -7.47
C LEU A 82 -8.44 -17.58 -6.29
N GLY A 83 -8.75 -17.21 -5.04
CA GLY A 83 -8.12 -17.77 -3.85
C GLY A 83 -6.61 -17.50 -3.78
N LEU A 84 -6.12 -16.49 -4.52
CA LEU A 84 -4.70 -16.20 -4.60
C LEU A 84 -4.20 -15.63 -3.27
N PRO A 85 -3.01 -16.05 -2.80
CA PRO A 85 -2.41 -15.44 -1.62
C PRO A 85 -2.16 -13.94 -1.89
N MET A 86 -2.40 -13.11 -0.87
CA MET A 86 -2.42 -11.65 -0.97
C MET A 86 -1.18 -11.05 -1.66
N GLY A 87 0.00 -11.64 -1.48
CA GLY A 87 1.23 -11.20 -2.16
C GLY A 87 1.20 -11.38 -3.68
N LEU A 88 0.59 -12.45 -4.20
CA LEU A 88 0.41 -12.65 -5.64
C LEU A 88 -0.67 -11.71 -6.20
N SER A 89 -1.76 -11.53 -5.45
CA SER A 89 -2.85 -10.63 -5.83
C SER A 89 -2.35 -9.18 -6.01
N ILE A 90 -1.45 -8.71 -5.14
CA ILE A 90 -0.86 -7.36 -5.21
C ILE A 90 0.06 -7.17 -6.43
N ILE A 91 0.75 -8.23 -6.88
CA ILE A 91 1.64 -8.14 -8.05
C ILE A 91 0.83 -8.14 -9.35
N LEU A 92 -0.32 -8.80 -9.35
CA LEU A 92 -1.20 -8.95 -10.52
C LEU A 92 -2.20 -7.81 -10.68
N ALA A 93 -2.60 -7.16 -9.58
CA ALA A 93 -3.47 -5.98 -9.56
C ALA A 93 -2.75 -4.71 -10.00
#